data_AF-A0A264Y4K1-F1
#
_entry.id   AF-A0A264Y4K1-F1
#
_cell.length_a   1.000
_cell.length_b   1.000
_cell.length_c   1.000
_cell.angle_alpha   90.00
_cell.angle_beta   90.00
_cell.angle_gamma   90.00
#
_symmetry.space_group_name_H-M   'P 1'
#
loop_
_entity.id
_entity.type
_entity.pdbx_description
1 polymer ?
#
loop_
_entity_poly.entity_id
_entity_poly.type
_entity_poly.pdbx_seq_one_letter_code
_entity_poly.pdbx_strand_id
1 'polypeptide(L)' 'MSEIDDKLNEKLRQQMDGLFDEDEEQRFRLIAKSYAMCENSIAVLSNLRTDKSYIYYGRTSNVLGFEPAGSYEKMTWFSK' A
#
# COMPACT_ATOMS: atom_id res chain seq x y z
N MET A 1 6.37 23.53 0.92
CA MET A 1 6.24 22.10 1.26
C MET A 1 5.23 21.44 0.32
N SER A 2 4.05 22.03 0.11
CA SER A 2 3.05 21.55 -0.89
C SER A 2 3.59 21.38 -2.31
N GLU A 3 4.39 22.33 -2.82
CA GLU A 3 4.86 22.29 -4.22
C GLU A 3 5.74 21.06 -4.54
N ILE A 4 6.50 20.57 -3.56
CA ILE A 4 7.31 19.35 -3.74
C ILE A 4 6.41 18.12 -3.74
N ASP A 5 5.44 18.06 -2.83
CA ASP A 5 4.49 16.95 -2.70
C ASP A 5 3.62 16.82 -3.95
N ASP A 6 3.10 17.95 -4.46
CA ASP A 6 2.26 17.99 -5.65
C ASP A 6 3.04 17.55 -6.90
N LYS A 7 4.25 18.09 -7.08
CA LYS A 7 5.12 17.77 -8.22
C LYS A 7 5.61 16.33 -8.19
N LEU A 8 5.86 15.78 -7.01
CA LEU A 8 6.26 14.37 -6.86
C LEU A 8 5.09 13.45 -7.15
N ASN A 9 3.90 13.73 -6.61
CA ASN A 9 2.68 12.96 -6.88
C ASN A 9 2.34 12.94 -8.36
N GLU A 10 2.40 14.09 -9.03
CA GLU A 10 2.16 14.17 -10.47
C GLU A 10 3.16 13.33 -11.26
N LYS A 11 4.45 13.41 -10.93
CA LYS A 11 5.49 12.60 -11.59
C LYS A 11 5.33 11.10 -11.36
N LEU A 12 5.00 10.68 -10.14
CA LEU A 12 4.83 9.26 -9.82
C LEU A 12 3.61 8.67 -10.54
N ARG A 13 2.51 9.43 -10.68
CA ARG A 13 1.34 9.02 -11.48
C ARG A 13 1.63 8.88 -12.96
N GLN A 14 2.57 9.65 -13.47
CA GLN A 14 2.99 9.62 -14.87
C GLN A 14 4.00 8.50 -15.18
N GLN A 15 4.52 7.79 -14.17
CA GLN A 15 5.37 6.65 -14.42
C GLN A 15 4.54 5.56 -15.13
N MET A 16 5.01 5.13 -16.30
CA MET A 16 4.41 4.01 -17.02
C MET A 16 5.05 2.70 -16.58
N ASP A 17 4.57 2.17 -15.47
CA ASP A 17 4.97 0.89 -14.90
C ASP A 17 4.18 -0.30 -15.53
N GLY A 18 3.94 -0.27 -16.85
CA GLY A 18 3.24 -1.34 -17.59
C GLY A 18 1.73 -1.14 -17.78
N LEU A 19 1.05 -2.17 -18.30
CA LEU A 19 -0.41 -2.19 -18.45
C LEU A 19 -1.06 -2.45 -17.09
N PHE A 20 -1.99 -1.59 -16.66
CA PHE A 20 -2.77 -1.81 -15.45
C PHE A 20 -3.71 -3.01 -15.68
N ASP A 21 -3.44 -4.12 -15.01
CA ASP A 21 -4.26 -5.31 -14.98
C ASP A 21 -4.73 -5.54 -13.52
N GLU A 22 -6.04 -5.77 -13.32
CA GLU A 22 -6.57 -6.05 -11.97
C GLU A 22 -5.92 -7.30 -11.36
N ASP A 23 -5.52 -8.26 -12.21
CA ASP A 23 -4.78 -9.45 -11.80
C ASP A 23 -3.39 -9.08 -11.24
N GLU A 24 -2.80 -7.98 -11.70
CA GLU A 24 -1.50 -7.49 -11.22
C GLU A 24 -1.62 -6.90 -9.80
N GLU A 25 -2.67 -6.12 -9.51
CA GLU A 25 -2.89 -5.57 -8.18
C GLU A 25 -3.10 -6.69 -7.15
N GLN A 26 -3.86 -7.72 -7.49
CA GLN A 26 -4.07 -8.87 -6.61
C GLN A 26 -2.75 -9.60 -6.29
N ARG A 27 -1.85 -9.74 -7.28
CA ARG A 27 -0.52 -10.33 -7.08
C ARG A 27 0.34 -9.48 -6.15
N PHE A 28 0.40 -8.17 -6.36
CA PHE A 28 1.15 -7.28 -5.47
C PHE A 28 0.59 -7.26 -4.05
N ARG A 29 -0.74 -7.32 -3.90
CA ARG A 29 -1.41 -7.46 -2.60
C ARG A 29 -0.99 -8.76 -1.90
N LEU A 30 -0.91 -9.87 -2.63
CA LEU A 30 -0.45 -11.14 -2.09
C LEU A 30 1.02 -11.09 -1.64
N ILE A 31 1.88 -10.41 -2.40
CA ILE A 31 3.30 -10.21 -2.05
C ILE A 31 3.42 -9.38 -0.76
N ALA A 32 2.73 -8.24 -0.68
CA ALA A 32 2.74 -7.38 0.51
C ALA A 32 2.20 -8.12 1.75
N LYS A 33 1.10 -8.86 1.59
CA LYS A 33 0.56 -9.71 2.66
C LYS A 33 1.59 -10.75 3.10
N SER A 34 2.20 -11.46 2.17
CA SER A 34 3.21 -12.49 2.46
C SER A 34 4.40 -11.90 3.21
N TYR A 35 4.86 -10.70 2.81
CA TYR A 35 5.94 -10.00 3.48
C TYR A 35 5.60 -9.66 4.94
N ALA A 36 4.41 -9.10 5.19
CA ALA A 36 3.94 -8.81 6.55
C ALA A 36 3.87 -10.08 7.41
N MET A 37 3.39 -11.20 6.87
CA MET A 37 3.27 -12.45 7.62
C MET A 37 4.63 -13.13 7.88
N CYS A 38 5.51 -13.17 6.89
CA CYS A 38 6.82 -13.83 6.99
C CYS A 38 7.77 -13.07 7.92
N GLU A 39 7.88 -11.76 7.73
CA GLU A 39 8.79 -10.91 8.51
C GLU A 39 8.16 -10.39 9.81
N ASN A 40 6.90 -10.78 10.09
CA ASN A 40 6.10 -10.23 11.17
C ASN A 40 6.04 -8.69 11.15
N SER A 41 6.13 -8.07 9.98
CA SER A 41 6.23 -6.63 9.79
C SER A 41 4.88 -5.97 9.47
N ILE A 42 4.86 -4.64 9.36
CA ILE A 42 3.76 -3.93 8.71
C ILE A 42 4.20 -3.65 7.27
N ALA A 43 3.44 -4.15 6.29
CA ALA A 43 3.74 -3.96 4.87
C ALA A 43 2.66 -3.11 4.21
N VAL A 44 3.07 -2.17 3.37
CA VAL A 44 2.16 -1.24 2.69
C VAL A 44 2.34 -1.37 1.18
N LEU A 45 1.25 -1.67 0.47
CA LEU A 45 1.18 -1.54 -0.98
C LEU A 45 0.43 -0.24 -1.30
N SER A 46 1.14 0.75 -1.85
CA SER A 46 0.53 1.99 -2.32
C SER A 46 0.35 1.96 -3.84
N ASN A 47 -0.89 1.80 -4.29
CA ASN A 47 -1.23 1.89 -5.69
C ASN A 47 -1.62 3.34 -6.04
N LEU A 48 -0.64 4.07 -6.60
CA LEU A 48 -0.79 5.47 -7.00
C LEU A 48 -1.70 5.65 -8.23
N ARG A 49 -1.95 4.59 -9.02
CA ARG A 49 -2.88 4.64 -10.15
C ARG A 49 -4.34 4.64 -9.70
N THR A 50 -4.63 3.96 -8.59
CA THR A 50 -5.99 3.81 -8.06
C THR A 50 -6.25 4.62 -6.79
N ASP A 51 -5.26 5.39 -6.35
CA ASP A 51 -5.30 6.18 -5.12
C ASP A 51 -5.66 5.36 -3.88
N LYS A 52 -5.25 4.08 -3.87
CA LYS A 52 -5.51 3.15 -2.79
C LYS A 52 -4.21 2.64 -2.20
N SER A 53 -4.18 2.56 -0.88
CA SER A 53 -3.15 1.80 -0.17
C SER A 53 -3.75 0.64 0.58
N TYR A 54 -3.03 -0.47 0.59
CA TYR A 54 -3.36 -1.68 1.35
C TYR A 54 -2.28 -1.90 2.39
N ILE A 55 -2.68 -1.89 3.66
CA ILE A 55 -1.78 -2.07 4.81
C ILE A 55 -2.04 -3.47 5.37
N TYR A 56 -0.99 -4.28 5.48
CA TYR A 56 -1.06 -5.64 6.02
C TYR A 56 -0.26 -5.71 7.33
N TYR A 57 -0.86 -6.34 8.34
CA TYR A 57 -0.32 -6.34 9.70
C TYR A 57 0.23 -7.73 10.09
N GLY A 58 1.54 -7.82 10.29
CA GLY A 58 2.23 -8.95 10.95
C GLY A 58 2.36 -8.72 12.46
N ARG A 59 3.00 -9.64 13.20
CA ARG A 59 3.01 -9.59 14.69
C ARG A 59 3.62 -8.32 15.31
N THR A 60 4.46 -7.59 14.59
CA THR A 60 4.98 -6.29 15.06
C THR A 60 3.85 -5.29 15.30
N SER A 61 2.73 -5.38 14.56
CA SER A 61 1.59 -4.49 14.75
C SER A 61 1.01 -4.58 16.17
N ASN A 62 0.91 -5.80 16.72
CA ASN A 62 0.44 -6.02 18.09
C ASN A 62 1.34 -5.34 19.13
N VAL A 63 2.66 -5.35 18.92
CA VAL A 63 3.64 -4.72 19.83
C VAL A 63 3.51 -3.20 19.79
N LEU A 64 3.24 -2.65 18.60
CA LEU A 64 3.12 -1.23 18.37
C LEU A 64 1.72 -0.66 18.66
N GLY A 65 0.74 -1.52 18.98
CA GLY A 65 -0.64 -1.11 19.24
C GLY A 65 -1.44 -0.73 17.99
N PHE A 66 -1.05 -1.26 16.83
CA PHE A 66 -1.83 -1.16 15.59
C PHE A 66 -2.86 -2.31 15.48
N GLU A 67 -3.51 -2.40 14.33
CA GLU A 67 -4.48 -3.45 14.02
C GLU A 67 -3.90 -4.87 14.23
N PRO A 68 -4.73 -5.85 14.60
CA PRO A 68 -4.27 -7.19 14.95
C PRO A 68 -3.51 -7.88 13.81
N ALA A 69 -2.47 -8.66 14.13
CA ALA A 69 -1.79 -9.48 13.15
C ALA A 69 -2.75 -10.39 12.38
N GLY A 70 -2.57 -10.48 11.06
CA GLY A 70 -3.46 -11.20 10.15
C GLY A 70 -4.57 -10.35 9.55
N SER A 71 -4.81 -9.15 10.09
CA SER A 71 -5.74 -8.18 9.51
C SER A 71 -5.11 -7.38 8.36
N TYR A 72 -5.93 -6.62 7.65
CA TYR A 72 -5.49 -5.63 6.68
C TYR A 72 -6.45 -4.44 6.65
N GLU A 73 -5.92 -3.27 6.30
CA GLU A 73 -6.69 -2.05 6.06
C GLU A 73 -6.56 -1.63 4.59
N LYS A 74 -7.65 -1.07 4.05
CA LYS A 74 -7.65 -0.39 2.75
C LYS A 74 -7.92 1.08 2.98
N MET A 75 -6.98 1.93 2.56
CA MET A 75 -7.10 3.38 2.62
C MET A 75 -7.25 3.97 1.22
N THR A 76 -8.01 5.04 1.09
CA THR A 76 -8.14 5.82 -0.16
C THR A 76 -7.64 7.23 0.10
N TRP A 77 -6.67 7.71 -0.68
CA TRP A 77 -5.98 8.98 -0.43
C TRP A 77 -6.85 10.21 -0.73
N PHE A 78 -7.90 10.05 -1.54
CA PHE A 78 -8.86 11.09 -1.87
C PHE A 78 -10.28 10.62 -1.55
N SER A 79 -10.69 10.82 -0.29
CA SER A 79 -12.12 10.97 -0.01
C SER A 79 -12.51 12.38 -0.45
N LYS A 80 -13.55 12.47 -1.29
CA LYS A 80 -14.24 13.72 -1.58
C LYS A 80 -14.80 14.35 -0.31
#